data_AF-A0A9E2XBY7-F1
#
_entry.id   AF-A0A9E2XBY7-F1
#
_cell.length_a   1.000
_cell.length_b   1.000
_cell.length_c   1.000
_cell.angle_alpha   90.00
_cell.angle_beta   90.00
_cell.angle_gamma   90.00
#
_symmetry.space_group_name_H-M   'P 1'
#
loop_
_entity.id
_entity.type
_entity.pdbx_description
1 polymer ?
#
loop_
_entity_poly.entity_id
_entity_poly.type
_entity_poly.pdbx_seq_one_letter_code
_entity_poly.pdbx_strand_id
1 'polypeptide(L)' 'MEKIQVYFPPEELSALRKAAARTGRSLAELVREAVRKQLLAPQAKGPVALWDGETRQTSLDHDSIYDDP' A
#
# COMPACT_ATOMS: atom_id res chain seq x y z
N MET A 1 -16.70 -3.00 -14.76
CA MET A 1 -15.34 -3.59 -14.81
C MET A 1 -14.85 -3.44 -16.23
N GLU A 2 -13.73 -2.75 -16.41
CA GLU A 2 -13.05 -2.70 -17.71
C GLU A 2 -12.08 -3.87 -17.84
N LYS A 3 -11.96 -4.41 -19.06
CA LYS A 3 -11.08 -5.55 -19.35
C LYS A 3 -9.75 -5.02 -19.87
N ILE A 4 -8.67 -5.36 -19.18
CA ILE A 4 -7.29 -5.08 -19.61
C ILE A 4 -6.63 -6.40 -19.97
N GLN A 5 -5.86 -6.42 -21.05
CA GLN A 5 -5.02 -7.55 -21.45
C GLN A 5 -3.56 -7.15 -21.25
N VAL A 6 -2.78 -8.03 -20.62
CA VAL A 6 -1.36 -7.80 -20.32
C VAL A 6 -0.58 -9.02 -20.77
N TYR A 7 0.56 -8.81 -21.42
CA TYR A 7 1.45 -9.87 -21.83
C TYR A 7 2.40 -10.22 -20.70
N PHE A 8 2.57 -11.51 -20.46
CA PHE A 8 3.59 -12.06 -19.56
C PHE A 8 4.52 -12.94 -20.37
N PRO A 9 5.82 -12.93 -20.07
CA PRO A 9 6.72 -14.00 -20.50
C PRO A 9 6.18 -15.38 -20.07
N PRO A 10 6.38 -16.43 -20.89
CA PRO A 10 5.85 -17.77 -20.61
C PRO A 10 6.24 -18.31 -19.23
N GLU A 11 7.47 -18.05 -18.80
CA GLU A 11 8.03 -18.45 -17.52
C GLU A 11 7.30 -17.78 -16.35
N GLU A 12 7.05 -16.47 -16.43
CA GLU A 12 6.33 -15.72 -15.40
C GLU A 12 4.87 -16.14 -15.32
N LEU A 13 4.22 -16.35 -16.46
CA LEU A 13 2.85 -16.84 -16.51
C LEU A 13 2.74 -18.24 -15.89
N SER A 14 3.73 -19.10 -16.13
CA SER A 14 3.78 -20.44 -15.53
C SER A 14 3.93 -20.37 -14.00
N ALA A 15 4.78 -19.47 -13.50
CA ALA A 15 4.99 -19.26 -12.07
C ALA A 15 3.72 -18.71 -11.40
N LEU A 16 3.04 -17.76 -12.04
CA LEU A 16 1.80 -17.20 -11.54
C LEU A 16 0.67 -18.23 -11.48
N ARG A 17 0.58 -19.13 -12.48
CA ARG A 17 -0.37 -20.25 -12.48
C ARG A 17 -0.10 -21.23 -11.33
N LYS A 18 1.17 -21.54 -11.05
CA LYS A 18 1.54 -22.38 -9.89
C LYS A 18 1.15 -21.71 -8.58
N ALA A 19 1.35 -20.40 -8.45
CA ALA A 19 0.93 -19.64 -7.27
C ALA A 19 -0.60 -19.63 -7.07
N ALA A 20 -1.35 -19.49 -8.16
CA ALA A 20 -2.81 -19.61 -8.16
C ALA A 20 -3.26 -21.00 -7.69
N ALA A 21 -2.69 -22.07 -8.25
CA ALA A 21 -3.00 -23.43 -7.87
C ALA A 21 -2.68 -23.72 -6.39
N ARG A 22 -1.55 -23.22 -5.89
CA ARG A 22 -1.14 -23.38 -4.48
C ARG A 22 -2.09 -22.69 -3.51
N THR A 23 -2.66 -21.55 -3.90
CA THR A 23 -3.53 -20.73 -3.03
C THR A 23 -5.02 -21.04 -3.21
N GLY A 24 -5.39 -21.83 -4.21
CA GLY A 24 -6.79 -22.07 -4.59
C GLY A 24 -7.51 -20.83 -5.14
N ARG A 25 -6.76 -19.76 -5.50
CA ARG A 25 -7.30 -18.48 -5.94
C ARG A 25 -7.17 -18.31 -7.44
N SER A 26 -8.03 -17.47 -8.01
CA SER A 26 -7.96 -17.19 -9.46
C SER A 26 -6.73 -16.34 -9.81
N LEU A 27 -6.21 -16.52 -11.02
CA LEU A 27 -5.10 -15.71 -11.54
C LEU A 27 -5.42 -14.21 -11.49
N ALA A 28 -6.67 -13.85 -11.83
CA ALA A 28 -7.15 -12.48 -11.83
C ALA A 28 -7.17 -11.87 -10.41
N GLU A 29 -7.50 -12.66 -9.38
CA GLU A 29 -7.40 -12.20 -8.00
C GLU A 29 -5.97 -11.91 -7.58
N LEU A 30 -5.03 -12.80 -7.92
CA LEU A 30 -3.62 -12.60 -7.58
C LEU A 30 -3.05 -11.36 -8.26
N VAL A 31 -3.35 -11.15 -9.55
CA VAL A 31 -2.90 -9.95 -10.28
C VAL A 31 -3.52 -8.69 -9.68
N ARG A 32 -4.82 -8.68 -9.40
CA ARG A 32 -5.49 -7.52 -8.78
C ARG A 32 -4.92 -7.20 -7.40
N GLU A 33 -4.64 -8.22 -6.60
CA GLU A 33 -4.03 -8.05 -5.28
C GLU A 33 -2.59 -7.52 -5.38
N ALA A 34 -1.79 -8.06 -6.31
CA ALA A 34 -0.43 -7.60 -6.53
C ALA A 34 -0.40 -6.13 -6.97
N VAL A 35 -1.26 -5.74 -7.93
CA VAL A 35 -1.40 -4.34 -8.36
C VAL A 35 -1.81 -3.45 -7.19
N ARG A 36 -2.80 -3.88 -6.39
CA ARG A 36 -3.24 -3.13 -5.21
C ARG A 36 -2.14 -2.95 -4.16
N LYS A 37 -1.33 -3.98 -3.93
CA LYS A 37 -0.28 -3.95 -2.91
C LYS A 37 0.98 -3.20 -3.35
N GLN A 38 1.34 -3.26 -4.64
CA GLN A 38 2.61 -2.75 -5.12
C GLN A 38 2.50 -1.37 -5.80
N LEU A 39 1.42 -1.14 -6.56
CA LEU A 39 1.27 0.09 -7.34
C LEU A 39 0.22 1.03 -6.76
N LEU A 40 -0.85 0.47 -6.21
CA LEU A 40 -1.96 1.23 -5.62
C LEU A 40 -1.99 1.05 -4.10
N ALA A 41 -0.82 0.82 -3.50
CA ALA A 41 -0.71 0.74 -2.05
C ALA A 41 -1.34 2.02 -1.47
N PRO A 42 -2.36 1.91 -0.61
CA PRO A 42 -2.99 3.10 -0.05
C PRO A 42 -1.91 3.89 0.69
N GLN A 43 -1.76 5.18 0.35
CA GLN A 43 -0.84 6.05 1.08
C GLN A 43 -1.23 6.02 2.55
N ALA A 44 -0.26 5.71 3.41
CA ALA A 44 -0.46 5.72 4.84
C ALA A 44 -0.90 7.13 5.27
N LYS A 45 -2.00 7.24 6.02
CA LYS A 45 -2.50 8.47 6.66
C LYS A 45 -2.90 8.13 8.12
N GLY A 46 -2.29 8.74 9.14
CA GLY A 46 -2.48 8.49 10.62
C GLY A 46 -1.16 8.39 11.45
N PRO A 47 -1.11 8.59 12.81
CA PRO A 47 -0.17 9.46 13.58
C PRO A 47 1.10 10.02 12.92
N VAL A 48 0.93 10.97 12.02
CA VAL A 48 -0.41 11.39 11.57
C VAL A 48 -0.60 11.33 10.09
N ALA A 49 0.46 11.21 9.29
CA ALA A 49 0.44 11.20 7.83
C ALA A 49 -0.73 12.02 7.22
N LEU A 50 -1.02 13.13 7.91
CA LEU A 50 -2.05 14.13 7.65
C LEU A 50 -1.44 15.23 6.79
N TRP A 51 -0.13 15.41 6.96
CA TRP A 51 0.78 16.21 6.16
C TRP A 51 2.05 15.37 5.95
N ASP A 52 2.82 15.73 4.92
CA ASP A 52 4.19 15.27 4.75
C ASP A 52 5.11 16.22 5.57
N GLY A 53 5.73 15.75 6.66
CA GLY A 53 6.69 16.55 7.44
C GLY A 53 6.73 16.27 8.97
N GLU A 54 7.85 16.61 9.62
CA GLU A 54 8.06 16.43 11.06
C GLU A 54 7.16 17.37 11.89
N THR A 55 6.57 16.82 12.97
CA THR A 55 5.82 17.62 13.95
C THR A 55 6.76 18.58 14.66
N ARG A 56 6.50 19.89 14.58
CA ARG A 56 7.32 20.89 15.29
C ARG A 56 7.23 20.74 16.81
N GLN A 57 6.05 20.47 17.35
CA GLN A 57 5.76 20.28 18.77
C GLN A 57 4.58 19.32 18.96
N THR A 58 4.54 18.65 20.11
CA THR A 58 3.46 17.74 20.50
C THR A 58 2.43 18.46 21.37
N SER A 59 1.23 17.87 21.51
CA SER A 59 0.18 18.43 22.37
C SER A 59 0.57 18.49 23.86
N LEU A 60 1.59 17.73 24.27
CA LEU A 60 2.12 17.74 25.64
C LEU A 60 3.03 18.95 25.88
N ASP A 61 3.67 19.46 24.83
CA ASP A 61 4.55 20.64 24.92
C ASP A 61 3.75 21.94 25.07
N HIS A 62 2.43 21.90 24.89
CA HIS A 62 1.57 23.08 24.87
C HIS A 62 1.51 23.81 26.21
N ASP A 63 1.56 23.07 27.32
CA ASP A 63 1.46 23.66 28.67
C ASP A 63 2.73 24.45 29.03
N SER A 64 3.88 24.06 28.47
CA SER A 64 5.18 24.70 28.73
C SER A 64 5.47 25.92 27.86
N ILE A 65 4.61 26.24 26.88
CA ILE A 65 4.83 27.36 25.93
C ILE A 65 4.71 28.72 26.63
N TYR A 66 4.01 28.78 27.76
CA TYR A 66 3.73 30.01 28.47
C TYR A 66 4.38 30.08 29.87
N ASP A 67 5.23 29.10 30.21
CA ASP A 67 5.84 28.97 31.54
C ASP A 67 7.23 29.65 31.67
N ASP A 68 7.87 30.04 30.56
CA ASP A 68 9.08 30.88 30.56
C ASP A 68 8.76 32.30 30.03
N PRO A 69 9.30 33.37 30.66
CA PRO A 69 8.85 34.76 30.48
C PRO A 69 9.21 35.44 29.15
#